data_AF-A0A562TYH0-F1
#
_entry.id   AF-A0A562TYH0-F1
#
_cell.length_a   1.000
_cell.length_b   1.000
_cell.length_c   1.000
_cell.angle_alpha   90.00
_cell.angle_beta   90.00
_cell.angle_gamma   90.00
#
_symmetry.space_group_name_H-M   'P 1'
#
loop_
_entity.id
_entity.type
_entity.pdbx_description
1 polymer ?
#
loop_
_entity_poly.entity_id
_entity_poly.type
_entity_poly.pdbx_seq_one_letter_code
_entity_poly.pdbx_strand_id
1 'polypeptide(L)'
;MILLTGGMHRQTSVFWGCIIYLQQVSDVNLPVGNNGIHLETGLFLNVVKSEDPLEGPSIARLGSIPHGDSILAQGKSFTIAGPPQFELADPTPFTIVDGKRVNDTSANYLALLKNATPPPGIPKEAIMDPNLILSNAIKGQNIISTVVILLDANPIDGVSNVPASTNVGGITNIPFVNVNANASTISAIFWIETVKNEDGSTFLQLQYTQTVILDFPVFGAPPENPITPLKWPHISVATLRLQP
;
A
#
# COMPACT_ATOMS: atom_id res chain seq x y z
N MET A 1 -20.68 -3.19 -13.79
CA MET A 1 -21.36 -4.48 -13.56
C MET A 1 -21.02 -5.39 -14.71
N ILE A 2 -20.18 -6.40 -14.47
CA ILE A 2 -19.83 -7.39 -15.49
C ILE A 2 -20.44 -8.72 -15.02
N LEU A 3 -21.32 -9.28 -15.84
CA LEU A 3 -21.91 -10.60 -15.62
C LEU A 3 -21.13 -11.60 -16.48
N LEU A 4 -20.34 -12.47 -15.85
CA LEU A 4 -19.74 -13.62 -16.53
C LEU A 4 -20.64 -14.83 -16.32
N THR A 5 -21.48 -15.16 -17.30
CA THR A 5 -22.17 -16.47 -17.34
C THR A 5 -21.35 -17.41 -18.23
N GLY A 6 -20.45 -18.18 -17.62
CA GLY A 6 -19.72 -19.27 -18.28
C GLY A 6 -20.31 -20.61 -17.87
N GLY A 7 -20.78 -21.39 -18.84
CA GLY A 7 -21.47 -22.66 -18.63
C GLY A 7 -20.59 -23.82 -18.15
N MET A 8 -21.28 -24.81 -17.59
CA MET A 8 -20.84 -26.16 -17.16
C MET A 8 -19.87 -26.22 -15.97
N HIS A 9 -20.32 -25.76 -14.81
CA HIS A 9 -20.53 -26.51 -13.57
C HIS A 9 -21.17 -25.55 -12.54
N ARG A 10 -21.80 -26.06 -11.48
CA ARG A 10 -22.77 -25.35 -10.63
C ARG A 10 -22.17 -24.17 -9.83
N GLN A 11 -21.96 -23.02 -10.46
CA GLN A 11 -21.76 -21.78 -9.73
C GLN A 11 -23.03 -20.93 -9.83
N THR A 12 -23.60 -20.54 -8.68
CA THR A 12 -24.61 -19.47 -8.65
C THR A 12 -23.98 -18.17 -9.14
N SER A 13 -24.71 -17.36 -9.91
CA SER A 13 -24.22 -16.10 -10.48
C SER A 13 -23.28 -15.32 -9.54
N VAL A 14 -22.05 -15.12 -9.95
CA VAL A 14 -21.04 -14.37 -9.19
C VAL A 14 -21.23 -12.88 -9.49
N PHE A 15 -21.64 -12.10 -8.49
CA PHE A 15 -21.77 -10.66 -8.61
C PHE A 15 -20.46 -9.98 -8.19
N TRP A 16 -19.88 -9.21 -9.11
CA TRP A 16 -18.69 -8.39 -8.85
C TRP A 16 -19.12 -6.93 -8.69
N GLY A 17 -19.10 -6.44 -7.45
CA GLY A 17 -19.12 -5.01 -7.17
C GLY A 17 -17.74 -4.42 -7.40
N CYS A 18 -17.64 -3.28 -8.08
CA CYS A 18 -16.38 -2.56 -8.25
C CYS A 18 -16.50 -1.09 -7.81
N ILE A 19 -15.44 -0.60 -7.17
CA ILE A 19 -15.25 0.83 -6.89
C ILE A 19 -14.08 1.31 -7.74
N ILE A 20 -14.27 2.39 -8.49
CA ILE A 20 -13.19 3.02 -9.27
C ILE A 20 -12.48 4.02 -8.38
N TYR A 21 -11.15 4.11 -8.46
CA TYR A 21 -10.36 5.11 -7.75
C TYR A 21 -9.36 5.82 -8.65
N LEU A 22 -8.95 6.99 -8.19
CA LEU A 22 -7.84 7.76 -8.74
C LEU A 22 -6.97 8.20 -7.57
N GLN A 23 -5.68 7.89 -7.63
CA GLN A 23 -4.67 8.37 -6.70
C GLN A 23 -3.74 9.33 -7.43
N GLN A 24 -3.55 10.51 -6.85
CA GLN A 24 -2.60 11.51 -7.31
C GLN A 24 -1.67 11.87 -6.17
N VAL A 25 -0.37 11.89 -6.44
CA VAL A 25 0.63 12.34 -5.48
C VAL A 25 1.40 13.49 -6.11
N SER A 26 1.54 14.57 -5.34
CA SER A 26 2.28 15.75 -5.75
C SER A 26 3.27 16.17 -4.67
N ASP A 27 4.45 16.64 -5.09
CA ASP A 27 5.45 17.21 -4.20
C ASP A 27 5.08 18.64 -3.82
N VAL A 28 4.76 18.86 -2.55
CA VAL A 28 4.36 20.17 -2.03
C VAL A 28 5.49 21.21 -2.05
N ASN A 29 6.74 20.79 -2.24
CA ASN A 29 7.88 21.70 -2.33
C ASN A 29 8.12 22.23 -3.76
N LEU A 30 7.41 21.70 -4.75
CA LEU A 30 7.52 22.13 -6.15
C LEU A 30 6.33 23.02 -6.55
N PRO A 31 6.51 23.95 -7.52
CA PRO A 31 5.43 24.78 -8.02
C PRO A 31 4.26 23.95 -8.57
N VAL A 32 3.04 24.44 -8.36
CA VAL A 32 1.81 23.86 -8.93
C VAL A 32 1.95 23.73 -10.45
N GLY A 33 1.58 22.57 -10.99
CA GLY A 33 1.70 22.24 -12.41
C GLY A 33 3.01 21.52 -12.78
N ASN A 34 4.02 21.57 -11.91
CA ASN A 34 5.28 20.84 -12.06
C ASN A 34 5.55 19.87 -10.89
N ASN A 35 4.56 19.70 -10.01
CA ASN A 35 4.69 18.97 -8.77
C ASN A 35 4.13 17.55 -8.81
N GLY A 36 3.48 17.12 -9.90
CA GLY A 36 2.95 15.77 -10.01
C GLY A 36 4.08 14.74 -10.05
N ILE A 37 4.09 13.82 -9.09
CA ILE A 37 5.11 12.76 -9.00
C ILE A 37 4.53 11.36 -9.26
N HIS A 38 3.21 11.18 -9.09
CA HIS A 38 2.58 9.89 -9.31
C HIS A 38 1.09 10.04 -9.66
N LEU A 39 0.62 9.18 -10.57
CA LEU A 39 -0.78 9.04 -10.95
C LEU A 39 -1.10 7.55 -11.05
N GLU A 40 -2.20 7.13 -10.43
CA GLU A 40 -2.68 5.76 -10.52
C GLU A 40 -4.19 5.77 -10.68
N THR A 41 -4.68 5.06 -11.68
CA THR A 41 -6.12 4.82 -11.89
C THR A 41 -6.39 3.34 -11.74
N GLY A 42 -7.54 2.99 -11.16
CA GLY A 42 -7.79 1.60 -10.88
C GLY A 42 -9.18 1.32 -10.34
N LEU A 43 -9.32 0.10 -9.85
CA LEU A 43 -10.55 -0.37 -9.24
C LEU A 43 -10.28 -1.35 -8.09
N PHE A 44 -11.19 -1.35 -7.11
CA PHE A 44 -11.31 -2.39 -6.11
C PHE A 44 -12.46 -3.31 -6.51
N LEU A 45 -12.23 -4.62 -6.42
CA LEU A 45 -13.19 -5.69 -6.63
C LEU A 45 -13.49 -6.37 -5.31
N ASN A 46 -14.79 -6.55 -5.03
CA ASN A 46 -15.24 -7.48 -4.01
C ASN A 46 -15.37 -8.87 -4.64
N VAL A 47 -14.48 -9.78 -4.26
CA VAL A 47 -14.47 -11.17 -4.72
C VAL A 47 -15.27 -11.99 -3.73
N VAL A 48 -16.44 -12.47 -4.15
CA VAL A 48 -17.24 -13.38 -3.33
C VAL A 48 -16.58 -14.76 -3.25
N LYS A 49 -16.96 -15.55 -2.23
CA LYS A 49 -16.49 -16.93 -2.09
C LYS A 49 -16.73 -17.73 -3.38
N SER A 50 -15.79 -18.61 -3.72
CA SER A 50 -15.94 -19.60 -4.79
C SER A 50 -16.10 -20.99 -4.19
N GLU A 51 -16.91 -21.84 -4.83
CA GLU A 51 -17.13 -23.22 -4.40
C GLU A 51 -16.29 -24.21 -5.24
N ASP A 52 -15.81 -23.80 -6.43
CA ASP A 52 -14.95 -24.59 -7.30
C ASP A 52 -14.07 -23.68 -8.20
N PRO A 53 -12.75 -23.53 -7.93
CA PRO A 53 -12.07 -24.04 -6.74
C PRO A 53 -12.63 -23.40 -5.47
N LEU A 54 -12.54 -24.12 -4.34
CA LEU A 54 -12.99 -23.63 -3.05
C LEU A 54 -12.07 -22.50 -2.58
N GLU A 55 -12.57 -21.27 -2.60
CA GLU A 55 -11.85 -20.08 -2.15
C GLU A 55 -12.74 -19.17 -1.32
N GLY A 56 -12.16 -18.60 -0.26
CA GLY A 56 -12.86 -17.63 0.59
C GLY A 56 -13.10 -16.29 -0.13
N PRO A 57 -13.94 -15.41 0.45
CA PRO A 57 -14.09 -14.05 -0.07
C PRO A 57 -12.75 -13.29 0.04
N SER A 58 -12.49 -12.42 -0.93
CA SER A 58 -11.30 -11.58 -0.97
C SER A 58 -11.59 -10.21 -1.56
N ILE A 59 -10.62 -9.31 -1.45
CA ILE A 59 -10.66 -8.01 -2.11
C ILE A 59 -9.46 -7.95 -3.05
N ALA A 60 -9.67 -7.50 -4.28
CA ALA A 60 -8.60 -7.27 -5.23
C ALA A 60 -8.56 -5.80 -5.63
N ARG A 61 -7.38 -5.19 -5.63
CA ARG A 61 -7.11 -3.87 -6.18
C ARG A 61 -6.34 -4.03 -7.48
N LEU A 62 -6.84 -3.44 -8.55
CA LEU A 62 -6.16 -3.35 -9.83
C LEU A 62 -5.82 -1.89 -10.08
N GLY A 63 -4.58 -1.61 -10.47
CA GLY A 63 -4.11 -0.26 -10.75
C GLY A 63 -3.22 -0.20 -11.97
N SER A 64 -3.32 0.89 -12.71
CA SER A 64 -2.44 1.22 -13.84
C SER A 64 -1.78 2.57 -13.59
N ILE A 65 -0.46 2.58 -13.75
CA ILE A 65 0.40 3.72 -13.46
C ILE A 65 1.05 4.15 -14.79
N PRO A 66 0.81 5.38 -15.28
CA PRO A 66 1.21 5.79 -16.63
C PRO A 66 2.71 5.75 -16.94
N HIS A 67 3.57 5.72 -15.92
CA HIS A 67 5.01 5.59 -16.12
C HIS A 67 5.48 4.15 -16.38
N GLY A 68 4.55 3.19 -16.49
CA GLY A 68 4.82 1.87 -17.04
C GLY A 68 4.65 0.71 -16.08
N ASP A 69 3.78 0.84 -15.08
CA ASP A 69 3.54 -0.19 -14.07
C ASP A 69 2.06 -0.56 -14.05
N SER A 70 1.78 -1.82 -13.75
CA SER A 70 0.43 -2.32 -13.49
C SER A 70 0.44 -3.24 -12.29
N ILE A 71 -0.49 -3.01 -11.36
CA ILE A 71 -0.58 -3.74 -10.11
C ILE A 71 -1.88 -4.53 -10.04
N LEU A 72 -1.78 -5.75 -9.52
CA LEU A 72 -2.90 -6.47 -8.93
C LEU A 72 -2.45 -6.77 -7.49
N ALA A 73 -3.16 -6.26 -6.50
CA ALA A 73 -2.95 -6.63 -5.10
C ALA A 73 -4.21 -7.32 -4.60
N GLN A 74 -4.07 -8.45 -3.91
CA GLN A 74 -5.22 -9.20 -3.43
C GLN A 74 -5.00 -9.61 -1.97
N GLY A 75 -6.10 -9.69 -1.24
CA GLY A 75 -6.07 -10.15 0.14
C GLY A 75 -7.46 -10.19 0.76
N LYS A 76 -7.53 -9.92 2.06
CA LYS A 76 -8.70 -10.23 2.89
C LYS A 76 -9.18 -9.01 3.65
N SER A 77 -10.42 -9.09 4.13
CA SER A 77 -10.98 -8.13 5.08
C SER A 77 -11.48 -8.83 6.33
N PHE A 78 -11.45 -8.09 7.44
CA PHE A 78 -12.00 -8.52 8.73
C PHE A 78 -12.34 -7.29 9.58
N THR A 79 -13.02 -7.48 10.70
CA THR A 79 -13.42 -6.39 11.60
C THR A 79 -12.74 -6.55 12.95
N ILE A 80 -12.26 -5.44 13.50
CA ILE A 80 -11.77 -5.33 14.86
C ILE A 80 -12.63 -4.35 15.65
N ALA A 81 -12.69 -4.55 16.97
CA ALA A 81 -13.32 -3.58 17.87
C ALA A 81 -12.36 -2.41 18.12
N GLY A 82 -12.90 -1.19 18.14
CA GLY A 82 -12.12 -0.01 18.49
C GLY A 82 -11.16 0.51 17.40
N PRO A 83 -10.20 1.37 17.78
CA PRO A 83 -9.26 1.99 16.85
C PRO A 83 -8.25 0.98 16.30
N PRO A 84 -7.68 1.25 15.11
CA PRO A 84 -6.56 0.48 14.59
C PRO A 84 -5.31 0.60 15.47
N GLN A 85 -4.43 -0.38 15.35
CA GLN A 85 -3.05 -0.32 15.83
C GLN A 85 -2.15 -0.15 14.61
N PHE A 86 -1.20 0.78 14.71
CA PHE A 86 -0.25 1.02 13.63
C PHE A 86 1.10 0.43 14.01
N GLU A 87 1.59 -0.47 13.16
CA GLU A 87 2.98 -0.93 13.22
C GLU A 87 3.92 0.14 12.65
N LEU A 88 5.21 0.04 12.99
CA LEU A 88 6.24 0.92 12.44
C LEU A 88 6.27 0.82 10.90
N ALA A 89 6.04 1.94 10.22
CA ALA A 89 6.23 2.04 8.79
C ALA A 89 7.68 2.42 8.46
N ASP A 90 8.60 1.44 8.53
CA ASP A 90 10.05 1.69 8.43
C ASP A 90 10.52 1.98 6.99
N PRO A 91 10.94 3.23 6.66
CA PRO A 91 11.40 3.62 5.34
C PRO A 91 12.87 3.25 5.07
N THR A 92 13.56 2.64 6.04
CA THR A 92 14.99 2.34 5.93
C THR A 92 15.25 1.43 4.73
N PRO A 93 16.17 1.82 3.81
CA PRO A 93 16.56 0.97 2.69
C PRO A 93 17.10 -0.36 3.20
N PHE A 94 16.91 -1.43 2.44
CA PHE A 94 17.27 -2.76 2.92
C PHE A 94 17.67 -3.70 1.77
N THR A 95 18.30 -4.80 2.15
CA THR A 95 18.51 -5.96 1.28
C THR A 95 17.77 -7.17 1.85
N ILE A 96 17.63 -8.21 1.03
CA ILE A 96 17.13 -9.51 1.50
C ILE A 96 18.30 -10.46 1.61
N VAL A 97 18.57 -10.95 2.82
CA VAL A 97 19.58 -11.96 3.11
C VAL A 97 18.86 -13.14 3.77
N ASP A 98 19.02 -14.35 3.21
CA ASP A 98 18.34 -15.57 3.66
C ASP A 98 16.81 -15.41 3.80
N GLY A 99 16.20 -14.70 2.85
CA GLY A 99 14.76 -14.45 2.82
C GLY A 99 14.27 -13.40 3.82
N LYS A 100 15.15 -12.73 4.55
CA LYS A 100 14.79 -11.74 5.58
C LYS A 100 15.29 -10.35 5.24
N ARG A 101 14.51 -9.35 5.64
CA ARG A 101 14.89 -7.93 5.62
C ARG A 101 16.11 -7.67 6.49
N VAL A 102 17.15 -7.09 5.88
CA VAL A 102 18.32 -6.54 6.57
C VAL A 102 18.47 -5.08 6.19
N ASN A 103 18.18 -4.19 7.13
CA ASN A 103 18.27 -2.75 6.93
C ASN A 103 19.71 -2.31 6.63
N ASP A 104 19.87 -1.47 5.62
CA ASP A 104 21.10 -0.76 5.31
C ASP A 104 21.14 0.55 6.11
N THR A 105 22.01 0.58 7.10
CA THR A 105 22.18 1.75 7.98
C THR A 105 23.30 2.68 7.55
N SER A 106 23.75 2.59 6.30
CA SER A 106 24.77 3.47 5.71
C SER A 106 24.40 4.93 5.93
N ALA A 107 25.36 5.72 6.41
CA ALA A 107 25.17 7.15 6.60
C ALA A 107 24.79 7.86 5.30
N ASN A 108 25.27 7.39 4.15
CA ASN A 108 24.98 7.99 2.84
C ASN A 108 23.52 7.81 2.44
N TYR A 109 22.97 6.61 2.59
CA TYR A 109 21.56 6.35 2.26
C TYR A 109 20.61 7.00 3.26
N LEU A 110 20.95 6.94 4.56
CA LEU A 110 20.14 7.55 5.60
C LEU A 110 20.23 9.09 5.63
N ALA A 111 21.22 9.70 4.99
CA ALA A 111 21.37 11.16 4.98
C ALA A 111 20.12 11.86 4.41
N LEU A 112 19.51 11.30 3.35
CA LEU A 112 18.30 11.86 2.75
C LEU A 112 17.13 11.88 3.73
N LEU A 113 16.92 10.77 4.47
CA LEU A 113 15.86 10.68 5.48
C LEU A 113 16.15 11.57 6.70
N LYS A 114 17.39 11.51 7.23
CA LYS A 114 17.77 12.27 8.42
C LYS A 114 17.75 13.79 8.18
N ASN A 115 18.17 14.23 7.00
CA ASN A 115 18.28 15.65 6.68
C ASN A 115 17.03 16.24 6.02
N ALA A 116 16.07 15.42 5.58
CA ALA A 116 14.84 15.90 4.95
C ALA A 116 14.04 16.82 5.87
N THR A 117 13.67 18.01 5.40
CA THR A 117 12.76 18.90 6.14
C THR A 117 11.34 18.56 5.73
N PRO A 118 10.47 18.11 6.66
CA PRO A 118 9.10 17.78 6.30
C PRO A 118 8.32 19.07 5.96
N PRO A 119 7.25 18.97 5.16
CA PRO A 119 6.37 20.10 4.90
C PRO A 119 5.72 20.65 6.18
N PRO A 120 5.23 21.91 6.18
CA PRO A 120 4.51 22.47 7.32
C PRO A 120 3.37 21.56 7.80
N GLY A 121 3.29 21.34 9.11
CA GLY A 121 2.26 20.50 9.73
C GLY A 121 2.60 19.00 9.79
N ILE A 122 3.71 18.56 9.19
CA ILE A 122 4.19 17.18 9.27
C ILE A 122 5.31 17.10 10.32
N PRO A 123 5.16 16.30 11.40
CA PRO A 123 6.22 16.08 12.38
C PRO A 123 7.48 15.49 11.76
N LYS A 124 8.65 15.88 12.27
CA LYS A 124 9.95 15.39 11.79
C LYS A 124 10.09 13.88 11.96
N GLU A 125 9.53 13.35 13.05
CA GLU A 125 9.54 11.93 13.40
C GLU A 125 8.76 11.10 12.39
N ALA A 126 7.75 11.68 11.72
CA ALA A 126 6.96 11.00 10.70
C ALA A 126 7.77 10.62 9.45
N ILE A 127 8.97 11.17 9.27
CA ILE A 127 9.87 10.74 8.19
C ILE A 127 10.33 9.29 8.41
N MET A 128 10.62 8.91 9.66
CA MET A 128 11.08 7.56 10.01
C MET A 128 9.93 6.63 10.41
N ASP A 129 8.74 7.18 10.64
CA ASP A 129 7.50 6.42 10.82
C ASP A 129 6.28 7.20 10.32
N PRO A 130 5.93 7.10 9.02
CA PRO A 130 4.78 7.79 8.46
C PRO A 130 3.45 7.46 9.17
N ASN A 131 3.34 6.29 9.80
CA ASN A 131 2.13 5.92 10.54
C ASN A 131 1.89 6.78 11.80
N LEU A 132 2.88 7.56 12.23
CA LEU A 132 2.69 8.60 13.25
C LEU A 132 1.62 9.63 12.83
N ILE A 133 1.52 9.94 11.53
CA ILE A 133 0.48 10.83 10.99
C ILE A 133 -0.91 10.25 11.24
N LEU A 134 -1.08 8.94 11.01
CA LEU A 134 -2.35 8.25 11.22
C LEU A 134 -2.71 8.20 12.70
N SER A 135 -1.74 7.87 13.54
CA SER A 135 -1.88 7.84 15.01
C SER A 135 -2.31 9.21 15.56
N ASN A 136 -1.69 10.28 15.07
CA ASN A 136 -2.04 11.65 15.47
C ASN A 136 -3.44 12.05 15.01
N ALA A 137 -3.86 11.65 13.81
CA ALA A 137 -5.15 12.01 13.23
C ALA A 137 -6.35 11.46 14.03
N ILE A 138 -6.20 10.30 14.67
CA ILE A 138 -7.27 9.67 15.47
C ILE A 138 -7.19 9.97 16.96
N LYS A 139 -6.21 10.76 17.39
CA LYS A 139 -6.04 11.10 18.80
C LYS A 139 -7.30 11.79 19.34
N GLY A 140 -7.89 11.21 20.39
CA GLY A 140 -9.10 11.73 21.03
C GLY A 140 -10.41 11.37 20.33
N GLN A 141 -10.38 10.62 19.22
CA GLN A 141 -11.60 10.12 18.59
C GLN A 141 -12.11 8.87 19.30
N ASN A 142 -13.44 8.73 19.39
CA ASN A 142 -14.09 7.53 19.89
C ASN A 142 -14.41 6.57 18.72
N ILE A 143 -13.41 5.80 18.30
CA ILE A 143 -13.60 4.77 17.28
C ILE A 143 -14.17 3.53 17.93
N ILE A 144 -15.34 3.08 17.45
CA ILE A 144 -16.07 1.96 18.05
C ILE A 144 -15.91 0.64 17.28
N SER A 145 -15.54 0.71 15.99
CA SER A 145 -15.34 -0.45 15.13
C SER A 145 -14.48 -0.08 13.93
N THR A 146 -13.63 -1.00 13.48
CA THR A 146 -12.78 -0.80 12.31
C THR A 146 -12.83 -2.02 11.39
N VAL A 147 -13.16 -1.81 10.11
CA VAL A 147 -12.97 -2.82 9.06
C VAL A 147 -11.55 -2.67 8.53
N VAL A 148 -10.77 -3.74 8.63
CA VAL A 148 -9.39 -3.82 8.13
C VAL A 148 -9.40 -4.54 6.79
N ILE A 149 -8.69 -3.99 5.81
CA ILE A 149 -8.45 -4.62 4.51
C ILE A 149 -6.95 -4.72 4.31
N LEU A 150 -6.44 -5.93 4.07
CA LEU A 150 -5.04 -6.20 3.77
C LEU A 150 -4.92 -6.61 2.31
N LEU A 151 -4.04 -5.97 1.56
CA LEU A 151 -3.79 -6.26 0.14
C LEU A 151 -2.30 -6.34 -0.12
N ASP A 152 -1.86 -7.40 -0.78
CA ASP A 152 -0.46 -7.59 -1.16
C ASP A 152 -0.33 -7.96 -2.64
N ALA A 153 0.76 -7.52 -3.26
CA ALA A 153 1.28 -8.07 -4.51
C ALA A 153 2.74 -8.43 -4.31
N ASN A 154 3.13 -9.66 -4.69
CA ASN A 154 4.47 -10.19 -4.48
C ASN A 154 5.01 -9.94 -3.05
N PRO A 155 4.34 -10.41 -1.98
CA PRO A 155 4.71 -10.04 -0.62
C PRO A 155 6.14 -10.45 -0.25
N ILE A 156 6.82 -9.62 0.55
CA ILE A 156 8.16 -9.86 1.08
C ILE A 156 8.10 -9.79 2.60
N ASP A 157 8.76 -10.72 3.29
CA ASP A 157 8.84 -10.72 4.75
C ASP A 157 9.53 -9.45 5.29
N GLY A 158 8.98 -8.88 6.35
CA GLY A 158 9.44 -7.59 6.91
C GLY A 158 9.05 -6.34 6.12
N VAL A 159 8.24 -6.49 5.06
CA VAL A 159 7.59 -5.39 4.33
C VAL A 159 6.07 -5.57 4.33
N SER A 160 5.62 -6.78 4.02
CA SER A 160 4.20 -7.10 3.87
C SER A 160 3.51 -7.39 5.20
N ASN A 161 2.20 -7.15 5.24
CA ASN A 161 1.34 -7.53 6.36
C ASN A 161 1.34 -9.07 6.53
N VAL A 162 2.05 -9.62 7.52
CA VAL A 162 2.09 -11.08 7.76
C VAL A 162 0.81 -11.52 8.51
N PRO A 163 0.18 -12.68 8.19
CA PRO A 163 0.55 -13.66 7.17
C PRO A 163 -0.27 -13.53 5.87
N ALA A 164 0.47 -13.71 4.77
CA ALA A 164 -0.01 -13.63 3.40
C ALA A 164 -1.30 -14.44 3.17
N SER A 165 -2.24 -13.82 2.46
CA SER A 165 -3.33 -14.51 1.78
C SER A 165 -2.74 -15.59 0.85
N THR A 166 -3.41 -16.74 0.66
CA THR A 166 -3.03 -17.70 -0.40
C THR A 166 -3.21 -17.11 -1.79
N ASN A 167 -4.06 -16.09 -1.90
CA ASN A 167 -4.37 -15.37 -3.13
C ASN A 167 -3.71 -13.99 -3.04
N VAL A 168 -2.49 -13.90 -3.57
CA VAL A 168 -1.74 -12.65 -3.73
C VAL A 168 -1.75 -12.26 -5.20
N GLY A 169 -1.63 -10.97 -5.46
CA GLY A 169 -1.45 -10.50 -6.82
C GLY A 169 0.01 -10.32 -7.20
N GLY A 170 0.24 -9.62 -8.32
CA GLY A 170 1.56 -9.34 -8.83
C GLY A 170 1.67 -7.95 -9.46
N ILE A 171 2.89 -7.58 -9.80
CA ILE A 171 3.23 -6.32 -10.46
C ILE A 171 3.85 -6.63 -11.82
N THR A 172 3.45 -5.90 -12.84
CA THR A 172 4.04 -5.97 -14.19
C THR A 172 4.56 -4.59 -14.58
N ASN A 173 5.85 -4.52 -14.93
CA ASN A 173 6.53 -3.28 -15.27
C ASN A 173 7.06 -3.34 -16.71
N ILE A 174 7.13 -2.19 -17.38
CA ILE A 174 7.83 -2.08 -18.66
C ILE A 174 9.32 -2.37 -18.50
N PRO A 175 10.03 -2.79 -19.58
CA PRO A 175 11.44 -3.17 -19.49
C PRO A 175 12.36 -2.09 -18.88
N PHE A 176 12.10 -0.81 -19.14
CA PHE A 176 12.89 0.29 -18.58
C PHE A 176 12.79 0.33 -17.04
N VAL A 177 11.57 0.21 -16.49
CA VAL A 177 11.32 0.24 -15.05
C VAL A 177 11.96 -0.97 -14.37
N ASN A 178 11.85 -2.16 -14.96
CA ASN A 178 12.46 -3.39 -14.43
C ASN A 178 13.98 -3.27 -14.19
N VAL A 179 14.68 -2.43 -14.95
CA VAL A 179 16.13 -2.27 -14.84
C VAL A 179 16.53 -1.10 -13.93
N ASN A 180 15.75 -0.02 -13.94
CA ASN A 180 16.18 1.25 -13.33
C ASN A 180 15.51 1.57 -11.99
N ALA A 181 14.29 1.08 -11.76
CA ALA A 181 13.50 1.37 -10.55
C ALA A 181 12.39 0.33 -10.39
N ASN A 182 12.75 -0.95 -10.30
CA ASN A 182 11.79 -2.04 -10.38
C ASN A 182 10.81 -2.01 -9.20
N ALA A 183 9.53 -1.73 -9.46
CA ALA A 183 8.47 -1.88 -8.48
C ALA A 183 8.24 -3.38 -8.22
N SER A 184 8.78 -3.88 -7.10
CA SER A 184 8.91 -5.32 -6.86
C SER A 184 7.80 -5.88 -5.98
N THR A 185 7.30 -5.08 -5.04
CA THR A 185 6.23 -5.47 -4.11
C THR A 185 5.40 -4.26 -3.70
N ILE A 186 4.13 -4.52 -3.36
CA ILE A 186 3.26 -3.58 -2.68
C ILE A 186 2.56 -4.29 -1.52
N SER A 187 2.50 -3.61 -0.39
CA SER A 187 1.63 -3.98 0.72
C SER A 187 0.79 -2.78 1.10
N ALA A 188 -0.52 -2.97 1.23
CA ALA A 188 -1.44 -1.92 1.63
C ALA A 188 -2.40 -2.43 2.70
N ILE A 189 -2.59 -1.60 3.71
CA ILE A 189 -3.58 -1.79 4.76
C ILE A 189 -4.52 -0.59 4.76
N PHE A 190 -5.82 -0.88 4.76
CA PHE A 190 -6.88 0.12 4.86
C PHE A 190 -7.70 -0.14 6.12
N TRP A 191 -8.01 0.93 6.85
CA TRP A 191 -8.84 0.92 8.04
C TRP A 191 -10.04 1.82 7.80
N ILE A 192 -11.21 1.21 7.62
CA ILE A 192 -12.49 1.93 7.54
C ILE A 192 -13.06 1.95 8.96
N GLU A 193 -12.96 3.11 9.59
CA GLU A 193 -13.27 3.32 10.99
C GLU A 193 -14.68 3.90 11.15
N THR A 194 -15.45 3.34 12.06
CA THR A 194 -16.71 3.92 12.54
C THR A 194 -16.42 4.75 13.78
N VAL A 195 -16.50 6.06 13.63
CA VAL A 195 -16.24 7.03 14.71
C VAL A 195 -17.58 7.49 15.28
N LYS A 196 -17.69 7.49 16.62
CA LYS A 196 -18.86 7.97 17.35
C LYS A 196 -18.60 9.38 17.89
N ASN A 197 -19.48 10.31 17.54
CA ASN A 197 -19.49 11.66 18.08
C ASN A 197 -20.07 11.70 19.50
N GLU A 198 -19.84 12.80 20.21
CA GLU A 198 -20.37 13.02 21.57
C GLU A 198 -21.92 12.98 21.62
N ASP A 199 -22.58 13.45 20.57
CA ASP A 199 -24.05 13.43 20.43
C ASP A 199 -24.62 12.03 20.12
N GLY A 200 -23.75 11.03 19.97
CA GLY A 200 -24.11 9.65 19.67
C GLY A 200 -24.23 9.32 18.19
N SER A 201 -24.16 10.31 17.28
CA SER A 201 -24.10 10.08 15.83
C SER A 201 -22.77 9.42 15.44
N THR A 202 -22.74 8.80 14.25
CA THR A 202 -21.54 8.13 13.73
C THR A 202 -21.19 8.61 12.34
N PHE A 203 -19.90 8.64 12.03
CA PHE A 203 -19.39 8.84 10.67
C PHE A 203 -18.32 7.79 10.33
N LEU A 204 -18.08 7.62 9.03
CA LEU A 204 -16.98 6.81 8.51
C LEU A 204 -15.78 7.68 8.16
N GLN A 205 -14.59 7.19 8.51
CA GLN A 205 -13.33 7.68 7.95
C GLN A 205 -12.51 6.50 7.45
N LEU A 206 -11.61 6.77 6.53
CA LEU A 206 -10.70 5.79 5.94
C LEU A 206 -9.27 6.23 6.23
N GLN A 207 -8.52 5.42 6.95
CA GLN A 207 -7.06 5.54 7.00
C GLN A 207 -6.42 4.47 6.13
N TYR A 208 -5.25 4.77 5.56
CA TYR A 208 -4.47 3.74 4.90
C TYR A 208 -2.98 3.98 5.06
N THR A 209 -2.24 2.88 4.99
CA THR A 209 -0.80 2.84 4.77
C THR A 209 -0.53 1.95 3.58
N GLN A 210 0.26 2.43 2.63
CA GLN A 210 0.73 1.65 1.51
C GLN A 210 2.25 1.77 1.43
N THR A 211 2.91 0.64 1.28
CA THR A 211 4.35 0.54 1.04
C THR A 211 4.58 -0.11 -0.31
N VAL A 212 5.17 0.63 -1.24
CA VAL A 212 5.71 0.10 -2.50
C VAL A 212 7.21 -0.02 -2.36
N ILE A 213 7.81 -1.13 -2.77
CA ILE A 213 9.26 -1.26 -2.80
C ILE A 213 9.75 -1.05 -4.22
N LEU A 214 10.68 -0.10 -4.36
CA LEU A 214 11.45 0.10 -5.57
C LEU A 214 12.85 -0.50 -5.39
N ASP A 215 13.24 -1.38 -6.29
CA ASP A 215 14.58 -1.96 -6.32
C ASP A 215 15.46 -1.11 -7.25
N PHE A 216 16.55 -0.58 -6.69
CA PHE A 216 17.55 0.15 -7.45
C PHE A 216 18.85 -0.68 -7.53
N PRO A 217 19.48 -0.79 -8.71
CA PRO A 217 20.75 -1.47 -8.84
C PRO A 217 21.85 -0.72 -8.07
N VAL A 218 22.57 -1.43 -7.19
CA VAL A 218 23.82 -0.93 -6.60
C VAL A 218 24.99 -1.48 -7.42
N PHE A 219 25.69 -0.58 -8.11
CA PHE A 219 26.84 -0.92 -8.94
C PHE A 219 28.12 -1.02 -8.11
N GLY A 220 28.87 -2.09 -8.31
CA GLY A 220 30.22 -2.24 -7.78
C GLY A 220 31.24 -1.40 -8.54
N ALA A 221 32.51 -1.51 -8.14
CA ALA A 221 33.59 -0.98 -8.96
C ALA A 221 33.66 -1.79 -10.28
N PRO A 222 33.89 -1.16 -11.44
CA PRO A 222 34.05 -1.90 -12.69
C PRO A 222 35.12 -3.01 -12.57
N PRO A 223 34.88 -4.22 -13.11
CA PRO A 223 33.83 -4.60 -14.08
C PRO A 223 32.56 -5.20 -13.45
N GLU A 224 32.35 -5.03 -12.14
CA GLU A 224 31.23 -5.66 -11.45
C GLU A 224 29.90 -5.05 -11.91
N ASN A 225 29.04 -5.89 -12.49
CA ASN A 225 27.61 -5.62 -12.72
C ASN A 225 26.90 -5.34 -11.38
N PRO A 226 25.62 -4.91 -11.35
CA PRO A 226 24.93 -4.65 -10.08
C PRO A 226 25.11 -5.82 -9.10
N ILE A 227 25.68 -5.53 -7.92
CA ILE A 227 26.08 -6.54 -6.94
C ILE A 227 24.84 -7.12 -6.28
N THR A 228 23.96 -6.26 -5.77
CA THR A 228 22.68 -6.62 -5.19
C THR A 228 21.75 -5.41 -5.30
N PRO A 229 20.50 -5.57 -5.75
CA PRO A 229 19.53 -4.49 -5.74
C PRO A 229 19.26 -4.03 -4.30
N LEU A 230 19.39 -2.73 -4.04
CA LEU A 230 18.96 -2.12 -2.79
C LEU A 230 17.48 -1.78 -2.88
N LYS A 231 16.72 -2.15 -1.86
CA LYS A 231 15.27 -2.01 -1.80
C LYS A 231 14.90 -0.74 -1.03
N TRP A 232 14.06 0.08 -1.63
CA TRP A 232 13.66 1.39 -1.09
C TRP A 232 12.15 1.43 -0.84
N PRO A 233 11.72 1.45 0.44
CA PRO A 233 10.32 1.64 0.78
C PRO A 233 9.82 3.04 0.39
N HIS A 234 8.76 3.07 -0.40
CA HIS A 234 7.97 4.25 -0.73
C HIS A 234 6.64 4.13 -0.02
N ILE A 235 6.49 4.93 1.04
CA ILE A 235 5.40 4.80 2.00
C ILE A 235 4.46 5.99 1.83
N SER A 236 3.18 5.72 1.58
CA SER A 236 2.12 6.71 1.58
C SER A 236 1.11 6.41 2.69
N VAL A 237 0.66 7.46 3.37
CA VAL A 237 -0.36 7.40 4.42
C VAL A 237 -1.36 8.52 4.21
N ALA A 238 -2.63 8.27 4.53
CA ALA A 238 -3.62 9.33 4.59
C ALA A 238 -4.77 8.99 5.53
N THR A 239 -5.48 10.05 5.96
CA THR A 239 -6.80 9.96 6.60
C THR A 239 -7.80 10.68 5.71
N LEU A 240 -8.82 9.97 5.27
CA LEU A 240 -9.84 10.42 4.32
C LEU A 240 -11.21 10.39 4.99
N ARG A 241 -12.02 11.40 4.70
CA ARG A 241 -13.43 11.46 5.09
C ARG A 241 -14.27 11.66 3.85
N LEU A 242 -15.53 11.22 3.92
CA LEU A 242 -16.49 11.53 2.86
C LEU A 242 -16.60 13.05 2.73
N GLN A 243 -16.56 13.52 1.48
CA GLN A 243 -16.88 14.91 1.19
C GLN A 243 -18.37 15.13 1.53
N PRO A 244 -18.71 16.13 2.36
CA PRO A 244 -20.10 16.44 2.71
C PRO A 244 -20.98 16.77 1.52
#